data_AF-A0A4Q7ZIU3-F1
#
_entry.id   AF-A0A4Q7ZIU3-F1
#
_cell.length_a   1.000
_cell.length_b   1.000
_cell.length_c   1.000
_cell.angle_alpha   90.00
_cell.angle_beta   90.00
_cell.angle_gamma   90.00
#
_symmetry.space_group_name_H-M   'P 1'
#
loop_
_entity.id
_entity.type
_entity.pdbx_description
1 polymer ?
#
loop_
_entity_poly.entity_id
_entity_poly.type
_entity_poly.pdbx_seq_one_letter_code
_entity_poly.pdbx_strand_id
1 'polypeptide(L)'
;MWTRSAPIIRGGRLRAAVPSRPVQVFAETDYCYGQGPLILKVDRVEWAKPVPHDGDTWLEVEGVVIDPAGREGARRQVLVRAQRMPVPPARKRPRLRP
;
A
#
# COMPACT_ATOMS: atom_id res chain seq x y z
N MET A 1 -2.57 -1.01 12.55
CA MET A 1 -2.37 0.18 13.40
C MET A 1 -1.61 1.19 12.55
N TRP A 2 -2.26 2.25 12.04
CA TRP A 2 -1.57 3.23 11.20
C TRP A 2 -0.70 4.12 12.09
N THR A 3 0.62 4.14 11.85
CA THR A 3 1.53 5.02 12.55
C THR A 3 1.21 6.46 12.13
N ARG A 4 0.64 7.24 13.05
CA ARG A 4 0.57 8.70 12.92
C ARG A 4 2.03 9.20 12.95
N SER A 5 2.61 9.48 11.79
CA SER A 5 3.88 10.20 11.73
C SER A 5 3.71 11.56 12.40
N ALA A 6 4.42 11.77 13.50
CA ALA A 6 4.44 13.03 14.23
C ALA A 6 5.11 14.13 13.38
N PRO A 7 4.67 15.39 13.48
CA PRO A 7 5.25 16.47 12.69
C PRO A 7 6.69 16.76 13.15
N ILE A 8 7.63 16.74 12.20
CA ILE A 8 9.00 17.21 12.42
C ILE A 8 9.02 18.73 12.25
N ILE A 9 9.14 19.47 13.35
CA ILE A 9 9.29 20.93 13.32
C ILE A 9 10.78 21.25 13.17
N ARG A 10 11.22 21.59 11.95
CA ARG A 10 12.48 22.31 11.71
C ARG A 10 12.19 23.53 10.86
N GLY A 11 12.20 24.71 11.50
CA GLY A 11 12.24 26.01 10.83
C GLY A 11 10.91 26.52 10.25
N GLY A 12 10.03 27.06 11.10
CA GLY A 12 9.17 28.22 10.83
C GLY A 12 8.19 28.23 9.65
N ARG A 13 8.10 27.18 8.82
CA ARG A 13 7.11 27.06 7.75
C ARG A 13 6.41 25.72 7.91
N LEU A 14 5.15 25.76 8.32
CA LEU A 14 4.22 24.64 8.21
C LEU A 14 4.05 24.34 6.72
N ARG A 15 4.93 23.53 6.14
CA ARG A 15 4.59 22.82 4.90
C ARG A 15 3.42 21.93 5.27
N ALA A 16 2.30 22.08 4.58
CA ALA A 16 1.21 21.12 4.67
C ALA A 16 1.84 19.74 4.54
N ALA A 17 1.79 18.95 5.62
CA ALA A 17 2.27 17.58 5.60
C ALA A 17 1.35 16.86 4.63
N VAL A 18 1.78 16.73 3.37
CA VAL A 18 1.07 15.89 2.41
C VAL A 18 1.06 14.51 3.06
N PRO A 19 -0.11 13.90 3.30
CA PRO A 19 -0.15 12.59 3.91
C PRO A 19 0.72 11.64 3.08
N SER A 20 1.81 11.18 3.68
CA SER A 20 2.75 10.30 3.01
C SER A 20 2.04 8.97 2.79
N ARG A 21 1.74 8.63 1.54
CA ARG A 21 1.23 7.31 1.18
C ARG A 21 2.22 6.24 1.66
N PRO A 22 1.73 5.09 2.17
CA PRO A 22 2.62 4.07 2.72
C PRO A 22 3.50 3.48 1.61
N VAL A 23 4.79 3.38 1.89
CA VAL A 23 5.74 2.61 1.08
C VAL A 23 5.81 1.20 1.66
N GLN A 24 5.63 0.20 0.81
CA GLN A 24 5.67 -1.22 1.18
C GLN A 24 6.73 -1.95 0.35
N VAL A 25 7.33 -2.97 0.96
CA VAL A 25 8.29 -3.84 0.30
C VAL A 25 7.67 -5.23 0.22
N PHE A 26 7.62 -5.78 -0.99
CA PHE A 26 7.12 -7.11 -1.26
C PHE A 26 8.27 -8.01 -1.75
N ALA A 27 8.38 -9.21 -1.20
CA ALA A 27 9.27 -10.22 -1.75
C ALA A 27 8.73 -10.71 -3.09
N GLU A 28 9.59 -11.23 -3.96
CA GLU A 28 9.20 -11.75 -5.28
C GLU A 28 8.05 -12.76 -5.21
N THR A 29 8.04 -13.63 -4.20
CA THR A 29 6.99 -14.65 -3.98
C THR A 29 5.64 -14.07 -3.52
N ASP A 30 5.63 -12.79 -3.13
CA ASP A 30 4.47 -12.11 -2.57
C ASP A 30 3.76 -11.20 -3.59
N TYR A 31 4.28 -11.08 -4.82
CA TYR A 31 3.62 -10.34 -5.90
C TYR A 31 3.76 -11.04 -7.26
N CYS A 32 2.81 -10.82 -8.17
CA CYS A 32 2.89 -11.32 -9.54
C CYS A 32 3.51 -10.29 -10.49
N TYR A 33 4.13 -10.78 -11.58
CA TYR A 33 4.57 -9.99 -12.73
C TYR A 33 5.82 -9.12 -12.54
N GLY A 34 6.80 -9.58 -11.76
CA GLY A 34 8.13 -8.97 -11.72
C GLY A 34 9.23 -9.91 -11.27
N GLN A 35 10.44 -9.36 -11.18
CA GLN A 35 11.65 -10.06 -10.75
C GLN A 35 12.28 -9.24 -9.62
N GLY A 36 12.69 -9.91 -8.55
CA GLY A 36 13.26 -9.32 -7.36
C GLY A 36 12.24 -8.62 -6.45
N PRO A 37 12.71 -8.06 -5.32
CA PRO A 37 11.87 -7.32 -4.39
C PRO A 37 11.24 -6.09 -5.04
N LEU A 38 9.96 -5.85 -4.73
CA LEU A 38 9.21 -4.70 -5.21
C LEU A 38 9.01 -3.69 -4.07
N ILE A 39 9.52 -2.47 -4.24
CA ILE A 39 9.21 -1.35 -3.35
C ILE A 39 8.13 -0.50 -4.03
N LEU A 40 6.97 -0.38 -3.36
CA LEU A 40 5.80 0.29 -3.93
C LEU A 40 5.25 1.32 -2.94
N LYS A 41 5.13 2.57 -3.40
CA LYS A 41 4.31 3.59 -2.75
C LYS A 41 2.86 3.35 -3.15
N VAL A 42 2.08 2.80 -2.22
CA VAL A 42 0.74 2.28 -2.52
C VAL A 42 -0.28 3.41 -2.62
N ASP A 43 -0.98 3.45 -3.75
CA ASP A 43 -2.04 4.41 -4.05
C ASP A 43 -3.43 3.82 -3.77
N ARG A 44 -3.66 2.57 -4.18
CA ARG A 44 -4.95 1.88 -4.05
C ARG A 44 -4.77 0.38 -3.83
N VAL A 45 -5.72 -0.21 -3.11
CA VAL A 45 -5.86 -1.66 -2.91
C VAL A 45 -7.32 -2.03 -3.15
N GLU A 46 -7.56 -3.01 -4.02
CA GLU A 46 -8.92 -3.47 -4.31
C GLU A 46 -9.37 -4.56 -3.35
N TRP A 47 -9.75 -4.15 -2.13
CA TRP A 47 -10.21 -5.07 -1.08
C TRP A 47 -11.56 -5.74 -1.39
N ALA A 48 -12.37 -5.21 -2.31
CA ALA A 48 -13.69 -5.76 -2.59
C ALA A 48 -13.65 -6.92 -3.60
N LYS A 49 -12.51 -7.15 -4.27
CA LYS A 49 -12.34 -8.21 -5.27
C LYS A 49 -11.10 -9.05 -4.98
N PRO A 50 -11.09 -9.83 -3.88
CA PRO A 50 -10.02 -10.79 -3.65
C PRO A 50 -9.97 -11.83 -4.77
N VAL A 51 -8.76 -12.17 -5.21
CA VAL A 51 -8.49 -13.14 -6.26
C VAL A 51 -7.88 -14.40 -5.63
N PRO A 52 -8.57 -15.56 -5.63
CA PRO A 52 -7.98 -16.82 -5.23
C PRO A 52 -6.92 -17.28 -6.25
N HIS A 53 -5.69 -17.55 -5.81
CA HIS A 53 -4.61 -18.03 -6.68
C HIS A 53 -3.54 -18.76 -5.84
N ASP A 54 -3.05 -19.91 -6.32
CA ASP A 54 -2.06 -20.76 -5.66
C ASP A 54 -2.37 -21.12 -4.20
N GLY A 55 -3.65 -21.40 -3.91
CA GLY A 55 -4.10 -21.73 -2.55
C GLY A 55 -4.19 -20.53 -1.61
N ASP A 56 -3.93 -19.32 -2.11
CA ASP A 56 -3.89 -18.08 -1.34
C ASP A 56 -4.86 -17.03 -1.87
N THR A 57 -5.03 -15.96 -1.08
CA THR A 57 -5.81 -14.78 -1.47
C THR A 57 -4.90 -13.65 -1.91
N TRP A 58 -5.16 -13.13 -3.10
CA TRP A 58 -4.42 -12.04 -3.72
C TRP A 58 -5.30 -10.81 -3.90
N LEU A 59 -4.67 -9.65 -3.92
CA LEU A 59 -5.32 -8.35 -4.08
C LEU A 59 -4.65 -7.58 -5.20
N GLU A 60 -5.46 -6.90 -5.99
CA GLU A 60 -4.97 -5.93 -6.95
C GLU A 60 -4.53 -4.67 -6.20
N VAL A 61 -3.25 -4.31 -6.39
CA VAL A 61 -2.60 -3.16 -5.75
C VAL A 61 -2.05 -2.26 -6.84
N GLU A 62 -2.33 -0.97 -6.70
CA GLU A 62 -1.82 0.07 -7.60
C GLU A 62 -0.92 1.01 -6.82
N GLY A 63 0.21 1.41 -7.41
CA GLY A 63 1.14 2.34 -6.78
C GLY A 63 2.30 2.75 -7.67
N VAL A 64 3.17 3.60 -7.13
CA VAL A 64 4.39 4.07 -7.79
C VAL A 64 5.57 3.24 -7.30
N VAL A 65 6.34 2.67 -8.24
CA VAL A 65 7.55 1.91 -7.90
C VAL A 65 8.60 2.86 -7.35
N ILE A 66 9.28 2.44 -6.28
CA ILE A 66 10.44 3.14 -5.74
C ILE A 66 11.69 2.38 -6.14
N ASP A 67 12.63 3.05 -6.81
CA ASP A 67 13.90 2.46 -7.20
C ASP A 67 14.84 2.25 -5.98
N PRO A 68 15.95 1.51 -6.14
CA PRO A 68 16.92 1.32 -5.05
C PRO A 68 17.59 2.61 -4.54
N ALA A 69 17.56 3.69 -5.33
CA ALA A 69 18.04 5.01 -4.93
C ALA A 69 16.96 5.85 -4.20
N GLY A 70 15.77 5.27 -3.96
CA GLY A 70 14.66 5.91 -3.28
C GLY A 70 13.83 6.86 -4.16
N ARG A 71 14.00 6.81 -5.49
CA ARG A 71 13.29 7.68 -6.43
C ARG A 71 12.00 7.04 -6.92
N GLU A 72 10.99 7.87 -7.11
CA GLU A 72 9.72 7.46 -7.73
C GLU A 72 9.93 7.18 -9.22
N GLY A 73 9.55 5.98 -9.64
CA GLY A 73 9.57 5.52 -11.02
C GLY A 73 8.17 5.43 -11.62
N ALA A 74 7.93 4.35 -12.38
CA ALA A 74 6.66 4.13 -13.05
C ALA A 74 5.54 3.73 -12.08
N ARG A 75 4.30 4.11 -12.43
CA ARG A 75 3.09 3.56 -11.81
C ARG A 75 2.85 2.15 -12.32
N ARG A 76 2.49 1.24 -11.41
CA ARG A 76 2.20 -0.17 -11.73
C ARG A 76 0.97 -0.66 -10.98
N GLN A 77 0.31 -1.60 -11.63
CA GLN A 77 -0.72 -2.45 -11.04
C GLN A 77 -0.14 -3.86 -10.93
N VAL A 78 -0.23 -4.46 -9.74
CA VAL A 78 0.29 -5.79 -9.43
C VAL A 78 -0.72 -6.57 -8.59
N LEU A 79 -0.63 -7.90 -8.61
CA LEU A 79 -1.29 -8.75 -7.62
C LEU A 79 -0.34 -8.94 -6.45
N VAL A 80 -0.82 -8.76 -5.23
CA VAL A 80 -0.05 -8.95 -3.99
C VAL A 80 -0.81 -9.89 -3.05
N ARG A 81 -0.11 -10.78 -2.36
CA ARG A 81 -0.72 -11.64 -1.32
C ARG A 81 -1.39 -10.80 -0.24
N ALA A 82 -2.65 -11.10 0.07
CA ALA A 82 -3.45 -10.32 1.01
C ALA A 82 -2.82 -10.23 2.41
N GLN A 83 -2.12 -11.29 2.85
CA GLN A 83 -1.41 -11.34 4.13
C GLN A 83 -0.25 -10.34 4.24
N ARG A 84 0.26 -9.83 3.12
CA ARG A 84 1.32 -8.81 3.10
C ARG A 84 0.80 -7.39 3.12
N MET A 85 -0.51 -7.22 2.93
CA MET A 85 -1.13 -5.91 2.97
C MET A 85 -1.48 -5.53 4.41
N PRO A 86 -1.25 -4.27 4.82
CA PRO A 86 -1.70 -3.80 6.12
C PRO A 86 -3.23 -3.94 6.20
N VAL A 87 -3.71 -4.33 7.39
CA VAL A 87 -5.12 -4.60 7.68
C VAL A 87 -6.03 -3.59 6.98
N PRO A 88 -7.05 -4.05 6.23
CA PRO A 88 -7.96 -3.14 5.55
C PRO A 88 -8.54 -2.14 6.55
N PRO A 89 -8.72 -0.86 6.18
CA PRO A 89 -9.46 0.06 7.02
C PRO A 89 -10.81 -0.57 7.35
N ALA A 90 -11.12 -0.73 8.63
CA ALA A 90 -12.35 -1.36 9.08
C ALA A 90 -13.51 -0.75 8.30
N ARG A 91 -14.22 -1.55 7.49
CA ARG A 91 -15.43 -1.09 6.82
C ARG A 91 -16.32 -0.56 7.94
N LYS A 92 -16.61 0.75 7.92
CA LYS A 92 -17.62 1.33 8.81
C LYS A 92 -18.89 0.52 8.56
N ARG A 93 -19.24 -0.36 9.50
CA ARG A 93 -20.50 -1.12 9.41
C ARG A 93 -21.61 -0.09 9.24
N PRO A 94 -22.55 -0.29 8.28
CA PRO A 94 -23.74 0.53 8.25
C PRO A 94 -24.38 0.44 9.63
N ARG A 95 -24.57 1.58 10.30
CA ARG A 95 -25.42 1.61 11.49
C ARG A 95 -26.82 1.29 10.98
N LEU A 96 -27.28 0.07 11.21
CA LEU A 96 -28.71 -0.24 11.15
C LEU A 96 -29.39 0.77 12.09
N ARG A 97 -30.19 1.68 11.52
CA ARG A 97 -31.11 2.48 12.32
C ARG A 97 -32.29 1.58 12.68
N PRO A 98 -32.80 1.66 13.92
CA PRO A 98 -34.02 0.99 14.33
C PRO A 98 -35.24 1.53 13.59
#